data_AF-A0A6B8VV71-F1
#
_entry.id   AF-A0A6B8VV71-F1
#
_cell.length_a   1.000
_cell.length_b   1.000
_cell.length_c   1.000
_cell.angle_alpha   90.00
_cell.angle_beta   90.00
_cell.angle_gamma   90.00
#
_symmetry.space_group_name_H-M   'P 1'
#
loop_
_entity.id
_entity.type
_entity.pdbx_description
1 polymer ?
#
loop_
_entity_poly.entity_id
_entity_poly.type
_entity_poly.pdbx_seq_one_letter_code
_entity_poly.pdbx_strand_id
1 'polypeptide(L)'
;MRVPCSAIVVDMSAVDPLQPLRELGDVAVLAAEAVSAIAAVHRRPVSLRRADLTGSESVLRGARTSALIDDPSARDHEVPEGVLGASMSVSSMLAPGSLQSSARVFSRAPLQVLARMSVLAGGDGHPEGEGAPERLQRLAVLINRGADDVLLPQVVHAELLAHRLFGERSGLIARAAARLTAVTTGLDPRGLAVPEPHLLRHREEYSAAARAWTQGSAVEFLELCLRSWISGAQEAEDIARAF
;
A
#
# COMPACT_ATOMS: atom_id res chain seq x y z
N MET A 1 16.12 4.46 26.94
CA MET A 1 16.29 5.92 26.94
C MET A 1 16.30 6.36 25.48
N ARG A 2 15.21 7.01 25.04
CA ARG A 2 14.83 7.49 23.69
C ARG A 2 15.73 7.09 22.49
N VAL A 3 15.22 6.18 21.65
CA VAL A 3 15.40 6.30 20.20
C VAL A 3 14.10 6.90 19.66
N PRO A 4 14.00 8.22 19.49
CA PRO A 4 12.93 8.76 18.68
C PRO A 4 13.25 8.36 17.24
N CYS A 5 12.34 7.64 16.57
CA CYS A 5 12.41 7.50 15.12
C CYS A 5 12.15 8.88 14.49
N SER A 6 13.20 9.69 14.44
CA SER A 6 13.33 10.84 13.55
C SER A 6 13.79 10.37 12.16
N ALA A 7 13.42 9.16 11.72
CA ALA A 7 13.92 8.55 10.48
C ALA A 7 13.48 9.29 9.20
N ILE A 8 12.69 10.36 9.30
CA ILE A 8 12.41 11.28 8.19
C ILE A 8 13.09 12.66 8.39
N VAL A 9 13.68 12.93 9.56
CA VAL A 9 14.16 14.28 9.95
C VAL A 9 15.68 14.37 10.17
N VAL A 10 16.45 13.28 10.20
CA VAL A 10 17.92 13.39 10.35
C VAL A 10 18.66 12.66 9.23
N ASP A 11 19.27 13.49 8.38
CA ASP A 11 20.33 13.20 7.41
C ASP A 11 19.93 12.47 6.11
N MET A 12 19.56 13.28 5.11
CA MET A 12 19.29 12.87 3.73
C MET A 12 20.56 12.52 2.91
N SER A 13 21.66 12.12 3.57
CA SER A 13 22.96 11.84 2.94
C SER A 13 23.30 10.35 2.79
N ALA A 14 22.46 9.42 3.25
CA ALA A 14 22.63 7.99 3.02
C ALA A 14 22.31 7.59 1.58
N VAL A 15 23.03 6.58 1.04
CA VAL A 15 22.82 6.00 -0.30
C VAL A 15 21.38 5.47 -0.49
N ASP A 16 20.72 5.08 0.60
CA ASP A 16 19.28 4.78 0.67
C ASP A 16 18.72 5.23 2.04
N PRO A 17 17.78 6.20 2.10
CA PRO A 17 17.24 6.70 3.35
C PRO A 17 16.40 5.66 4.14
N LEU A 18 15.99 4.55 3.52
CA LEU A 18 15.17 3.53 4.18
C LEU A 18 15.98 2.33 4.69
N GLN A 19 17.26 2.22 4.35
CA GLN A 19 18.12 1.11 4.77
C GLN A 19 18.10 0.85 6.29
N PRO A 20 18.15 1.86 7.19
CA PRO A 20 18.14 1.61 8.63
C PRO A 20 16.89 0.89 9.14
N LEU A 21 15.77 0.99 8.43
CA LEU A 21 14.52 0.30 8.80
C LEU A 21 14.65 -1.22 8.67
N ARG A 22 15.59 -1.74 7.86
CA ARG A 22 15.83 -3.18 7.72
C ARG A 22 16.37 -3.82 9.00
N GLU A 23 17.07 -3.04 9.81
CA GLU A 23 17.73 -3.52 11.04
C GLU A 23 16.76 -3.63 12.22
N LEU A 24 15.51 -3.22 12.04
CA LEU A 24 14.48 -3.27 13.05
C LEU A 24 13.81 -4.64 13.11
N GLY A 25 13.70 -5.22 14.31
CA GLY A 25 12.94 -6.45 14.56
C GLY A 25 13.23 -7.55 13.53
N ASP A 26 12.16 -8.14 12.98
CA ASP A 26 12.22 -9.15 11.91
C ASP A 26 12.08 -8.54 10.50
N VAL A 27 12.21 -7.22 10.34
CA VAL A 27 11.91 -6.52 9.07
C VAL A 27 12.74 -7.06 7.91
N ALA A 28 14.05 -7.28 8.09
CA ALA A 28 14.89 -7.84 7.01
C ALA A 28 14.44 -9.25 6.59
N VAL A 29 14.07 -10.10 7.56
CA VAL A 29 13.62 -11.48 7.31
C VAL A 29 12.28 -11.47 6.57
N LEU A 30 11.29 -10.74 7.09
CA LEU A 30 9.97 -10.64 6.48
C LEU A 30 10.01 -9.96 5.10
N ALA A 31 10.91 -9.01 4.88
CA ALA A 31 11.11 -8.40 3.57
C ALA A 31 11.63 -9.40 2.54
N ALA A 32 12.61 -10.24 2.91
CA ALA A 32 13.11 -11.30 2.03
C ALA A 32 12.03 -12.36 1.74
N GLU A 33 11.24 -12.73 2.74
CA GLU A 33 10.12 -13.65 2.56
C GLU A 33 9.04 -13.08 1.64
N ALA A 34 8.66 -11.81 1.81
CA ALA A 34 7.69 -11.13 0.95
C ALA A 34 8.14 -11.12 -0.52
N VAL A 35 9.40 -10.76 -0.77
CA VAL A 35 9.98 -10.79 -2.14
C VAL A 35 9.90 -12.19 -2.73
N SER A 36 10.30 -13.22 -1.96
CA SER A 36 10.27 -14.61 -2.42
C SER A 36 8.86 -15.08 -2.76
N ALA A 37 7.89 -14.80 -1.87
CA ALA A 37 6.49 -15.19 -2.03
C ALA A 37 5.84 -14.50 -3.25
N ILE A 38 6.05 -13.19 -3.41
CA ILE A 38 5.52 -12.43 -4.56
C ILE A 38 6.17 -12.93 -5.86
N ALA A 39 7.50 -13.12 -5.88
CA ALA A 39 8.18 -13.65 -7.06
C ALA A 39 7.68 -15.06 -7.46
N ALA A 40 7.26 -15.89 -6.50
CA ALA A 40 6.69 -17.21 -6.77
C ALA A 40 5.39 -17.12 -7.59
N VAL A 41 4.45 -16.26 -7.19
CA VAL A 41 3.16 -16.15 -7.90
C VAL A 41 3.31 -15.53 -9.31
N HIS A 42 4.27 -14.63 -9.50
CA HIS A 42 4.58 -14.06 -10.82
C HIS A 42 5.13 -15.10 -11.82
N ARG A 43 5.73 -16.19 -11.34
CA ARG A 43 6.26 -17.28 -12.17
C ARG A 43 5.21 -18.32 -12.55
N ARG A 44 3.97 -18.20 -12.07
CA ARG A 44 2.90 -19.16 -12.42
C ARG A 44 2.53 -19.04 -13.91
N PRO A 45 2.27 -20.17 -14.59
CA PRO A 45 1.91 -20.14 -16.02
C PRO A 45 0.73 -19.23 -16.34
N VAL A 46 -0.30 -19.20 -15.49
CA VAL A 46 -1.46 -18.32 -15.66
C VAL A 46 -1.11 -16.86 -15.44
N SER A 47 -0.26 -16.51 -14.46
CA SER A 47 0.20 -15.15 -14.22
C SER A 47 1.09 -14.63 -15.36
N LEU A 48 1.77 -15.52 -16.09
CA LEU A 48 2.56 -15.18 -17.28
C LEU A 48 1.70 -14.99 -18.53
N ARG A 49 0.63 -15.79 -18.69
CA ARG A 49 -0.19 -15.84 -19.92
C ARG A 49 -1.49 -15.04 -19.86
N ARG A 50 -2.05 -14.87 -18.66
CA ARG A 50 -3.35 -14.27 -18.36
C ARG A 50 -3.25 -13.36 -17.12
N ALA A 51 -2.21 -12.53 -17.08
CA ALA A 51 -1.98 -11.55 -16.02
C ALA A 51 -3.18 -10.62 -15.80
N ASP A 52 -3.87 -10.23 -16.88
CA ASP A 52 -5.04 -9.34 -16.78
C ASP A 52 -6.21 -9.99 -16.03
N LEU A 53 -6.39 -11.31 -16.18
CA LEU A 53 -7.45 -12.04 -15.50
C LEU A 53 -7.18 -12.13 -13.99
N THR A 54 -5.99 -12.61 -13.64
CA THR A 54 -5.56 -12.76 -12.24
C THR A 54 -5.41 -11.41 -11.53
N GLY A 55 -4.91 -10.39 -12.23
CA GLY A 55 -4.82 -9.01 -11.73
C GLY A 55 -6.20 -8.38 -11.51
N SER A 56 -7.17 -8.62 -12.39
CA SER A 56 -8.54 -8.11 -12.19
C SER A 56 -9.20 -8.70 -10.94
N GLU A 57 -9.06 -10.02 -10.73
CA GLU A 57 -9.56 -10.67 -9.51
C GLU A 57 -8.85 -10.16 -8.25
N SER A 58 -7.52 -9.97 -8.32
CA SER A 58 -6.73 -9.39 -7.23
C SER A 58 -7.20 -7.97 -6.84
N VAL A 59 -7.49 -7.13 -7.83
CA VAL A 59 -8.00 -5.77 -7.62
C VAL A 59 -9.40 -5.79 -7.02
N LEU A 60 -10.31 -6.63 -7.53
CA LEU A 60 -11.68 -6.74 -7.01
C LEU A 60 -11.70 -7.27 -5.56
N ARG A 61 -10.91 -8.30 -5.27
CA ARG A 61 -10.79 -8.85 -3.91
C ARG A 61 -10.18 -7.83 -2.96
N GLY A 62 -9.12 -7.15 -3.38
CA GLY A 62 -8.50 -6.07 -2.61
C GLY A 62 -9.47 -4.93 -2.32
N ALA A 63 -10.23 -4.48 -3.32
CA ALA A 63 -11.23 -3.42 -3.16
C ALA A 63 -12.34 -3.78 -2.18
N ARG A 64 -12.95 -4.96 -2.32
CA ARG A 64 -14.00 -5.44 -1.39
C ARG A 64 -13.47 -5.53 0.04
N THR A 65 -12.27 -6.09 0.20
CA THR A 65 -11.66 -6.27 1.51
C THR A 65 -11.23 -4.94 2.13
N SER A 66 -10.69 -4.02 1.32
CA SER A 66 -10.35 -2.66 1.72
C SER A 66 -11.58 -1.91 2.22
N ALA A 67 -12.73 -2.02 1.54
CA ALA A 67 -13.98 -1.43 2.01
C ALA A 67 -14.39 -1.97 3.38
N LEU A 68 -14.28 -3.30 3.59
CA LEU A 68 -14.54 -3.90 4.88
C LEU A 68 -13.62 -3.35 5.98
N ILE A 69 -12.33 -3.10 5.70
CA ILE A 69 -11.36 -2.52 6.65
C ILE A 69 -11.77 -1.12 7.13
N ASP A 70 -12.45 -0.34 6.32
CA ASP A 70 -12.94 0.98 6.74
C ASP A 70 -14.34 0.90 7.36
N ASP A 71 -15.19 0.00 6.87
CA ASP A 71 -16.54 -0.24 7.39
C ASP A 71 -16.88 -1.74 7.41
N PRO A 72 -16.86 -2.41 8.59
CA PRO A 72 -17.22 -3.82 8.72
C PRO A 72 -18.66 -4.14 8.28
N SER A 73 -19.54 -3.13 8.21
CA SER A 73 -20.93 -3.28 7.82
C SER A 73 -21.16 -3.14 6.31
N ALA A 74 -20.12 -2.78 5.55
CA ALA A 74 -20.18 -2.67 4.10
C ALA A 74 -20.68 -3.98 3.48
N ARG A 75 -21.83 -3.93 2.80
CA ARG A 75 -22.43 -5.09 2.14
C ARG A 75 -22.12 -5.07 0.65
N ASP A 76 -21.97 -6.26 0.07
CA ASP A 76 -21.91 -6.43 -1.38
C ASP A 76 -23.33 -6.19 -1.95
N HIS A 77 -23.51 -5.05 -2.60
CA HIS A 77 -24.76 -4.70 -3.30
C HIS A 77 -24.55 -4.84 -4.81
N GLU A 78 -25.64 -5.03 -5.55
CA GLU A 78 -25.60 -5.15 -7.02
C GLU A 78 -25.00 -3.90 -7.70
N VAL A 79 -25.18 -2.73 -7.07
CA VAL A 79 -24.49 -1.48 -7.42
C VAL A 79 -23.56 -1.06 -6.27
N PRO A 80 -22.24 -0.94 -6.50
CA PRO A 80 -21.30 -0.48 -5.48
C PRO A 80 -21.53 1.00 -5.12
N GLU A 81 -22.06 1.25 -3.92
CA GLU A 81 -22.25 2.60 -3.36
C GLU A 81 -21.44 2.78 -2.06
N GLY A 82 -21.37 4.03 -1.57
CA GLY A 82 -20.71 4.37 -0.30
C GLY A 82 -19.24 3.93 -0.25
N VAL A 83 -18.83 3.32 0.86
CA VAL A 83 -17.44 2.89 1.11
C VAL A 83 -16.98 1.86 0.07
N LEU A 84 -17.85 0.94 -0.36
CA LEU A 84 -17.52 -0.04 -1.39
C LEU A 84 -17.33 0.63 -2.75
N GLY A 85 -18.23 1.53 -3.15
CA GLY A 85 -18.12 2.29 -4.39
C GLY A 85 -16.87 3.16 -4.43
N ALA A 86 -16.54 3.83 -3.33
CA ALA A 86 -15.30 4.61 -3.18
C ALA A 86 -14.06 3.70 -3.30
N SER A 87 -14.06 2.55 -2.63
CA SER A 87 -12.95 1.61 -2.72
C SER A 87 -12.75 1.06 -4.13
N MET A 88 -13.83 0.69 -4.82
CA MET A 88 -13.75 0.25 -6.23
C MET A 88 -13.24 1.37 -7.15
N SER A 89 -13.70 2.60 -6.93
CA SER A 89 -13.29 3.77 -7.70
C SER A 89 -11.80 4.05 -7.57
N VAL A 90 -11.25 4.03 -6.35
CA VAL A 90 -9.81 4.19 -6.11
C VAL A 90 -9.02 3.00 -6.70
N SER A 91 -9.46 1.77 -6.45
CA SER A 91 -8.81 0.55 -6.95
C SER A 91 -8.82 0.43 -8.48
N SER A 92 -9.67 1.18 -9.19
CA SER A 92 -9.63 1.25 -10.66
C SER A 92 -8.28 1.71 -11.21
N MET A 93 -7.48 2.45 -10.44
CA MET A 93 -6.12 2.83 -10.83
C MET A 93 -5.14 1.65 -10.82
N LEU A 94 -5.48 0.57 -10.11
CA LEU A 94 -4.70 -0.67 -10.02
C LEU A 94 -5.17 -1.74 -11.03
N ALA A 95 -6.29 -1.51 -11.72
CA ALA A 95 -6.81 -2.46 -12.71
C ALA A 95 -5.81 -2.65 -13.87
N PRO A 96 -5.70 -3.85 -14.47
CA PRO A 96 -4.68 -4.14 -15.48
C PRO A 96 -4.60 -3.13 -16.63
N GLY A 97 -5.75 -2.64 -17.13
CA GLY A 97 -5.82 -1.66 -18.21
C GLY A 97 -5.29 -0.26 -17.87
N SER A 98 -5.16 0.08 -16.59
CA SER A 98 -4.72 1.39 -16.08
C SER A 98 -3.50 1.29 -15.17
N LEU A 99 -3.07 0.09 -14.78
CA LEU A 99 -2.02 -0.12 -13.79
C LEU A 99 -0.69 0.52 -14.22
N GLN A 100 -0.22 0.19 -15.42
CA GLN A 100 1.08 0.64 -15.91
C GLN A 100 1.12 2.14 -16.20
N SER A 101 0.00 2.71 -16.66
CA SER A 101 -0.11 4.16 -16.84
C SER A 101 -0.16 4.89 -15.49
N SER A 102 -0.91 4.36 -14.52
CA SER A 102 -0.97 4.90 -13.16
C SER A 102 0.40 4.83 -12.47
N ALA A 103 1.11 3.71 -12.56
CA ALA A 103 2.44 3.53 -11.96
C ALA A 103 3.47 4.49 -12.58
N ARG A 104 3.40 4.71 -13.91
CA ARG A 104 4.27 5.66 -14.62
C ARG A 104 4.01 7.12 -14.21
N VAL A 105 2.75 7.50 -13.98
CA VAL A 105 2.44 8.85 -13.49
C VAL A 105 2.84 8.95 -12.02
N PHE A 106 2.58 7.93 -11.21
CA PHE A 106 2.93 7.90 -9.80
C PHE A 106 4.43 8.08 -9.54
N SER A 107 5.29 7.49 -10.37
CA SER A 107 6.75 7.62 -10.25
C SER A 107 7.32 9.01 -10.60
N ARG A 108 6.51 9.89 -11.20
CA ARG A 108 6.94 11.23 -11.65
C ARG A 108 6.18 12.35 -10.97
N ALA A 109 4.90 12.12 -10.71
CA ALA A 109 3.95 13.05 -10.14
C ALA A 109 3.09 12.35 -9.07
N PRO A 110 3.70 11.82 -7.99
CA PRO A 110 2.97 11.08 -6.95
C PRO A 110 1.87 11.91 -6.31
N LEU A 111 2.09 13.22 -6.10
CA LEU A 111 1.07 14.13 -5.54
C LEU A 111 -0.19 14.22 -6.43
N GLN A 112 -0.03 14.22 -7.75
CA GLN A 112 -1.17 14.27 -8.68
C GLN A 112 -2.03 13.00 -8.57
N VAL A 113 -1.38 11.85 -8.42
CA VAL A 113 -2.06 10.57 -8.27
C VAL A 113 -2.73 10.47 -6.91
N LEU A 114 -2.08 10.90 -5.82
CA LEU A 114 -2.69 10.92 -4.49
C LEU A 114 -3.90 11.87 -4.43
N ALA A 115 -3.81 13.05 -5.05
CA ALA A 115 -4.95 13.95 -5.20
C ALA A 115 -6.10 13.29 -5.99
N ARG A 116 -5.78 12.59 -7.10
CA ARG A 116 -6.77 11.84 -7.86
C ARG A 116 -7.42 10.71 -7.04
N MET A 117 -6.63 9.98 -6.24
CA MET A 117 -7.15 8.96 -5.33
C MET A 117 -8.10 9.58 -4.29
N SER A 118 -7.77 10.76 -3.76
CA SER A 118 -8.66 11.52 -2.86
C SER A 118 -9.99 11.86 -3.53
N VAL A 119 -9.97 12.37 -4.76
CA VAL A 119 -11.21 12.64 -5.53
C VAL A 119 -12.02 11.37 -5.77
N LEU A 120 -11.38 10.27 -6.18
CA LEU A 120 -12.05 8.97 -6.38
C LEU A 120 -12.63 8.39 -5.08
N ALA A 121 -12.04 8.74 -3.94
CA ALA A 121 -12.54 8.39 -2.61
C ALA A 121 -13.64 9.34 -2.10
N GLY A 122 -14.13 10.27 -2.92
CA GLY A 122 -15.15 11.25 -2.55
C GLY A 122 -14.62 12.49 -1.82
N GLY A 123 -13.30 12.72 -1.83
CA GLY A 123 -12.67 13.95 -1.39
C GLY A 123 -12.57 15.01 -2.50
N ASP A 124 -11.85 16.08 -2.23
CA ASP A 124 -11.67 17.22 -3.14
C ASP A 124 -10.25 17.30 -3.74
N GLY A 125 -9.40 16.32 -3.44
CA GLY A 125 -8.01 16.27 -3.93
C GLY A 125 -7.00 17.00 -3.05
N HIS A 126 -7.41 17.62 -1.94
CA HIS A 126 -6.51 18.35 -1.05
C HIS A 126 -6.09 17.51 0.16
N PRO A 127 -4.85 17.71 0.66
CA PRO A 127 -4.45 17.16 1.95
C PRO A 127 -5.29 17.72 3.09
N GLU A 128 -5.50 16.90 4.11
CA GLU A 128 -6.20 17.29 5.34
C GLU A 128 -5.29 17.07 6.56
N GLY A 129 -5.39 17.98 7.53
CA GLY A 129 -4.60 17.92 8.76
C GLY A 129 -3.37 18.84 8.77
N GLU A 130 -2.88 19.11 9.97
CA GLU A 130 -1.73 19.99 10.19
C GLU A 130 -0.44 19.36 9.65
N GLY A 131 0.32 20.13 8.86
CA GLY A 131 1.58 19.67 8.26
C GLY A 131 1.43 18.63 7.14
N ALA A 132 0.20 18.34 6.71
CA ALA A 132 -0.09 17.34 5.69
C ALA A 132 0.51 17.70 4.31
N PRO A 133 0.44 18.95 3.81
CA PRO A 133 1.09 19.33 2.56
C PRO A 133 2.61 19.07 2.58
N GLU A 134 3.31 19.47 3.64
CA GLU A 134 4.76 19.32 3.76
C GLU A 134 5.17 17.85 3.86
N ARG A 135 4.37 17.04 4.57
CA ARG A 135 4.61 15.59 4.67
C ARG A 135 4.41 14.89 3.34
N LEU A 136 3.33 15.22 2.61
CA LEU A 136 3.12 14.71 1.26
C LEU A 136 4.24 15.12 0.30
N GLN A 137 4.74 16.35 0.38
CA GLN A 137 5.89 16.79 -0.43
C GLN A 137 7.14 15.95 -0.13
N ARG A 138 7.45 15.69 1.15
CA ARG A 138 8.57 14.80 1.51
C ARG A 138 8.37 13.38 0.99
N LEU A 139 7.16 12.84 1.12
CA LEU A 139 6.83 11.51 0.61
C LEU A 139 6.96 11.43 -0.91
N ALA A 140 6.55 12.49 -1.63
CA ALA A 140 6.72 12.61 -3.06
C ALA A 140 8.20 12.64 -3.49
N VAL A 141 9.04 13.36 -2.75
CA VAL A 141 10.50 13.35 -2.98
C VAL A 141 11.08 11.95 -2.78
N LEU A 142 10.65 11.24 -1.73
CA LEU A 142 11.09 9.87 -1.45
C LEU A 142 10.68 8.91 -2.58
N ILE A 143 9.42 8.97 -3.03
CA ILE A 143 8.92 8.15 -4.17
C ILE A 143 9.70 8.44 -5.45
N ASN A 144 9.93 9.73 -5.77
CA ASN A 144 10.59 10.14 -7.01
C ASN A 144 12.08 9.77 -7.06
N ARG A 145 12.79 9.85 -5.92
CA ARG A 145 14.21 9.51 -5.87
C ARG A 145 14.47 8.01 -6.04
N GLY A 146 13.49 7.19 -5.68
CA GLY A 146 13.71 5.77 -5.44
C GLY A 146 14.41 5.60 -4.09
N ALA A 147 13.94 4.61 -3.34
CA ALA A 147 14.52 4.13 -2.10
C ALA A 147 14.32 2.61 -2.09
N ASP A 148 14.58 1.96 -0.97
CA ASP A 148 14.37 0.52 -0.82
C ASP A 148 13.05 0.01 -1.45
N ASP A 149 13.16 -0.81 -2.49
CA ASP A 149 12.03 -1.27 -3.31
C ASP A 149 10.97 -2.04 -2.49
N VAL A 150 11.41 -2.64 -1.38
CA VAL A 150 10.58 -3.49 -0.52
C VAL A 150 10.03 -2.73 0.66
N LEU A 151 10.67 -1.65 1.15
CA LEU A 151 10.18 -0.88 2.30
C LEU A 151 9.45 0.40 1.92
N LEU A 152 9.71 0.95 0.73
CA LEU A 152 9.05 2.16 0.25
C LEU A 152 7.51 2.04 0.23
N PRO A 153 6.89 0.94 -0.26
CA PRO A 153 5.43 0.76 -0.19
C PRO A 153 4.83 0.88 1.22
N GLN A 154 5.58 0.47 2.24
CA GLN A 154 5.17 0.30 3.64
C GLN A 154 5.31 1.63 4.35
N VAL A 155 6.38 2.38 4.06
CA VAL A 155 6.54 3.76 4.52
C VAL A 155 5.47 4.65 3.91
N VAL A 156 5.18 4.53 2.61
CA VAL A 156 4.07 5.24 1.96
C VAL A 156 2.73 4.91 2.62
N HIS A 157 2.49 3.63 2.91
CA HIS A 157 1.30 3.19 3.62
C HIS A 157 1.21 3.84 5.02
N ALA A 158 2.27 3.74 5.80
CA ALA A 158 2.34 4.24 7.17
C ALA A 158 2.10 5.75 7.21
N GLU A 159 2.84 6.53 6.40
CA GLU A 159 2.76 7.99 6.42
C GLU A 159 1.34 8.48 6.04
N LEU A 160 0.71 7.87 5.04
CA LEU A 160 -0.64 8.26 4.60
C LEU A 160 -1.71 7.92 5.64
N LEU A 161 -1.63 6.72 6.23
CA LEU A 161 -2.59 6.22 7.21
C LEU A 161 -2.43 6.87 8.58
N ALA A 162 -1.23 6.77 9.15
CA ALA A 162 -0.95 7.12 10.54
C ALA A 162 -1.12 8.63 10.78
N HIS A 163 -0.76 9.46 9.79
CA HIS A 163 -0.93 10.91 9.86
C HIS A 163 -2.24 11.42 9.26
N ARG A 164 -3.14 10.52 8.82
CA ARG A 164 -4.46 10.87 8.26
C ARG A 164 -4.39 11.99 7.21
N LEU A 165 -3.43 11.90 6.29
CA LEU A 165 -3.13 12.94 5.30
C LEU A 165 -4.28 13.33 4.35
N PHE A 166 -5.36 12.55 4.33
CA PHE A 166 -6.60 12.82 3.59
C PHE A 166 -7.84 12.57 4.47
N GLY A 167 -7.71 12.75 5.78
CA GLY A 167 -8.80 12.60 6.75
C GLY A 167 -9.27 11.15 6.88
N GLU A 168 -10.58 10.94 6.81
CA GLU A 168 -11.18 9.60 6.95
C GLU A 168 -10.83 8.66 5.79
N ARG A 169 -10.52 9.21 4.61
CA ARG A 169 -10.18 8.44 3.39
C ARG A 169 -8.73 7.95 3.38
N SER A 170 -7.91 8.38 4.36
CA SER A 170 -6.49 8.01 4.41
C SER A 170 -6.26 6.51 4.43
N GLY A 171 -7.12 5.72 5.07
CA GLY A 171 -6.98 4.26 5.08
C GLY A 171 -7.06 3.66 3.68
N LEU A 172 -8.14 3.97 2.95
CA LEU A 172 -8.33 3.56 1.57
C LEU A 172 -7.19 4.02 0.66
N ILE A 173 -6.84 5.31 0.72
CA ILE A 173 -5.77 5.89 -0.12
C ILE A 173 -4.43 5.25 0.20
N ALA A 174 -4.11 5.01 1.48
CA ALA A 174 -2.86 4.41 1.89
C ALA A 174 -2.69 2.97 1.36
N ARG A 175 -3.74 2.14 1.44
CA ARG A 175 -3.71 0.77 0.92
C ARG A 175 -3.53 0.75 -0.60
N ALA A 176 -4.26 1.60 -1.32
CA ALA A 176 -4.13 1.71 -2.78
C ALA A 176 -2.77 2.28 -3.22
N ALA A 177 -2.29 3.32 -2.55
CA ALA A 177 -0.99 3.91 -2.81
C ALA A 177 0.15 2.93 -2.51
N ALA A 178 0.07 2.15 -1.44
CA ALA A 178 1.05 1.10 -1.13
C ALA A 178 1.14 0.07 -2.27
N ARG A 179 0.00 -0.41 -2.78
CA ARG A 179 -0.03 -1.31 -3.94
C ARG A 179 0.56 -0.69 -5.19
N LEU A 180 0.24 0.58 -5.45
CA LEU A 180 0.80 1.29 -6.59
C LEU A 180 2.31 1.51 -6.47
N THR A 181 2.80 1.83 -5.27
CA THR A 181 4.23 1.94 -4.98
C THR A 181 4.94 0.62 -5.23
N ALA A 182 4.38 -0.52 -4.77
CA ALA A 182 4.95 -1.84 -5.02
C ALA A 182 5.05 -2.19 -6.51
N VAL A 183 4.10 -1.71 -7.32
CA VAL A 183 4.16 -1.84 -8.78
C VAL A 183 5.25 -0.93 -9.35
N THR A 184 5.35 0.31 -8.88
CA THR A 184 6.34 1.29 -9.31
C THR A 184 7.77 0.87 -8.98
N THR A 185 8.03 0.27 -7.82
CA THR A 185 9.35 -0.24 -7.42
C THR A 185 9.69 -1.59 -8.06
N GLY A 186 8.70 -2.28 -8.64
CA GLY A 186 8.87 -3.60 -9.22
C GLY A 186 8.84 -4.75 -8.20
N LEU A 187 8.48 -4.48 -6.93
CA LEU A 187 8.18 -5.52 -5.95
C LEU A 187 7.02 -6.42 -6.44
N ASP A 188 5.96 -5.81 -6.97
CA ASP A 188 4.79 -6.49 -7.54
C ASP A 188 4.39 -5.86 -8.90
N PRO A 189 5.17 -6.09 -9.98
CA PRO A 189 5.08 -5.31 -11.21
C PRO A 189 3.77 -5.47 -12.00
N ARG A 190 2.93 -6.44 -11.61
CA ARG A 190 1.59 -6.68 -12.20
C ARG A 190 0.47 -6.54 -11.17
N GLY A 191 0.78 -6.10 -9.95
CA GLY A 191 -0.20 -5.87 -8.89
C GLY A 191 -0.97 -7.12 -8.47
N LEU A 192 -0.33 -8.29 -8.48
CA LEU A 192 -1.00 -9.57 -8.23
C LEU A 192 -1.31 -9.80 -6.75
N ALA A 193 -0.44 -9.39 -5.84
CA ALA A 193 -0.62 -9.65 -4.41
C ALA A 193 -1.83 -8.90 -3.85
N VAL A 194 -2.52 -9.53 -2.89
CA VAL A 194 -3.71 -8.98 -2.22
C VAL A 194 -3.45 -8.87 -0.71
N PRO A 195 -2.80 -7.81 -0.20
CA PRO A 195 -2.46 -7.71 1.23
C PRO A 195 -3.68 -7.50 2.15
N GLU A 196 -4.78 -6.96 1.62
CA GLU A 196 -5.92 -6.47 2.39
C GLU A 196 -6.59 -7.54 3.27
N PRO A 197 -6.78 -8.81 2.86
CA PRO A 197 -7.33 -9.87 3.72
C PRO A 197 -6.56 -10.09 5.01
N HIS A 198 -5.25 -9.95 4.99
CA HIS A 198 -4.44 -10.04 6.21
C HIS A 198 -4.69 -8.82 7.11
N LEU A 199 -4.68 -7.61 6.54
CA LEU A 199 -4.96 -6.38 7.29
C LEU A 199 -6.35 -6.40 7.92
N LEU A 200 -7.35 -6.95 7.22
CA LEU A 200 -8.71 -7.12 7.74
C LEU A 200 -8.73 -8.07 8.94
N ARG A 201 -8.07 -9.23 8.84
CA ARG A 201 -7.98 -10.21 9.94
C ARG A 201 -7.26 -9.65 11.16
N HIS A 202 -6.31 -8.73 10.95
CA HIS A 202 -5.50 -8.10 11.99
C HIS A 202 -5.85 -6.61 12.20
N ARG A 203 -7.12 -6.22 12.02
CA ARG A 203 -7.51 -4.79 12.01
C ARG A 203 -7.13 -4.02 13.27
N GLU A 204 -7.30 -4.64 14.44
CA GLU A 204 -6.98 -4.01 15.72
C GLU A 204 -5.46 -3.77 15.85
N GLU A 205 -4.66 -4.78 15.52
CA GLU A 205 -3.20 -4.70 15.49
C GLU A 205 -2.72 -3.67 14.46
N TYR A 206 -3.33 -3.64 13.27
CA TYR A 206 -3.03 -2.66 12.22
C TYR A 206 -3.30 -1.23 12.67
N SER A 207 -4.44 -1.01 13.35
CA SER A 207 -4.78 0.30 13.92
C SER A 207 -3.85 0.71 15.06
N ALA A 208 -3.42 -0.26 15.88
CA ALA A 208 -2.44 -0.03 16.95
C ALA A 208 -1.04 0.30 16.40
N ALA A 209 -0.59 -0.43 15.37
CA ALA A 209 0.66 -0.20 14.69
C ALA A 209 0.72 1.18 14.03
N ALA A 210 -0.39 1.65 13.43
CA ALA A 210 -0.48 3.00 12.88
C ALA A 210 -0.34 4.08 13.97
N ARG A 211 -0.86 3.84 15.19
CA ARG A 211 -0.64 4.74 16.33
C ARG A 211 0.80 4.68 16.85
N ALA A 212 1.41 3.50 16.87
CA ALA A 212 2.81 3.34 17.26
C ALA A 212 3.76 4.10 16.31
N TRP A 213 3.44 4.12 15.00
CA TRP A 213 4.18 4.87 13.99
C TRP A 213 4.30 6.36 14.34
N THR A 214 3.19 7.01 14.72
CA THR A 214 3.20 8.44 15.09
C THR A 214 3.95 8.72 16.40
N GLN A 215 4.14 7.69 17.23
CA GLN A 215 4.91 7.74 18.48
C GLN A 215 6.40 7.43 18.25
N GLY A 216 6.79 7.14 17.01
CA GLY A 216 8.17 6.87 16.63
C GLY A 216 8.59 5.41 16.73
N SER A 217 7.66 4.45 16.75
CA SER A 217 7.97 3.03 16.58
C SER A 217 7.51 2.54 15.21
N ALA A 218 8.47 2.10 14.39
CA ALA A 218 8.19 1.62 13.03
C ALA A 218 7.96 0.09 12.96
N VAL A 219 8.47 -0.65 13.94
CA VAL A 219 8.60 -2.12 13.91
C VAL A 219 7.24 -2.79 13.68
N GLU A 220 6.26 -2.44 14.51
CA GLU A 220 4.94 -3.07 14.50
C GLU A 220 4.24 -2.91 13.15
N PHE A 221 4.36 -1.72 12.54
CA PHE A 221 3.70 -1.42 11.27
C PHE A 221 4.41 -2.10 10.10
N LEU A 222 5.75 -2.02 10.06
CA LEU A 222 6.54 -2.62 8.98
C LEU A 222 6.37 -4.15 8.97
N GLU A 223 6.49 -4.81 10.12
CA GLU A 223 6.34 -6.25 10.18
C GLU A 223 4.92 -6.72 9.84
N LEU A 224 3.88 -6.05 10.36
CA LEU A 224 2.49 -6.37 10.03
C LEU A 224 2.22 -6.20 8.53
N CYS A 225 2.70 -5.11 7.93
CA CYS A 225 2.56 -4.90 6.49
C CYS A 225 3.34 -5.95 5.68
N LEU A 226 4.57 -6.33 6.06
CA LEU A 226 5.32 -7.36 5.36
C LEU A 226 4.65 -8.74 5.46
N ARG A 227 4.12 -9.11 6.63
CA ARG A 227 3.27 -10.30 6.79
C ARG A 227 2.02 -10.23 5.92
N SER A 228 1.43 -9.05 5.76
CA SER A 228 0.29 -8.86 4.84
C SER A 228 0.66 -9.11 3.37
N TRP A 229 1.86 -8.72 2.93
CA TRP A 229 2.35 -9.00 1.58
C TRP A 229 2.63 -10.48 1.35
N ILE A 230 3.22 -11.18 2.33
CA ILE A 230 3.42 -12.63 2.28
C ILE A 230 2.07 -13.36 2.16
N SER A 231 1.11 -13.02 3.02
CA SER A 231 -0.24 -13.56 2.94
C SER A 231 -0.95 -13.19 1.64
N GLY A 232 -0.71 -11.98 1.12
CA GLY A 232 -1.31 -11.51 -0.12
C GLY A 232 -0.74 -12.19 -1.36
N ALA A 233 0.51 -12.64 -1.32
CA ALA A 233 1.05 -13.53 -2.35
C ALA A 233 0.35 -14.90 -2.32
N GLN A 234 0.00 -15.42 -1.14
CA GLN A 234 -0.78 -16.66 -1.02
C GLN A 234 -2.22 -16.49 -1.57
N GLU A 235 -2.88 -15.36 -1.30
CA GLU A 235 -4.17 -15.03 -1.93
C GLU A 235 -4.06 -15.02 -3.46
N ALA A 236 -2.98 -14.45 -3.99
CA ALA A 236 -2.73 -14.43 -5.43
C ALA A 236 -2.46 -15.83 -6.01
N GLU A 237 -1.83 -16.73 -5.24
CA GLU A 237 -1.68 -18.14 -5.61
C GLU A 237 -3.03 -18.87 -5.67
N ASP A 238 -3.94 -18.58 -4.74
CA ASP A 238 -5.28 -19.17 -4.73
C ASP A 238 -6.12 -18.66 -5.90
N ILE A 239 -6.00 -17.38 -6.25
CA ILE A 239 -6.55 -16.80 -7.48
C ILE A 239 -5.97 -17.51 -8.71
N ALA A 240 -4.65 -17.69 -8.78
CA ALA A 240 -4.00 -18.34 -9.90
C ALA A 240 -4.45 -19.81 -10.07
N ARG A 241 -4.70 -20.54 -8.98
CA ARG A 241 -5.19 -21.93 -9.03
C ARG A 241 -6.64 -22.05 -9.50
N ALA A 242 -7.43 -20.98 -9.41
CA ALA A 242 -8.82 -20.98 -9.86
C ALA A 242 -8.98 -20.90 -11.40
N PHE A 243 -7.88 -20.76 -12.16
CA PHE A 243 -7.87 -20.55 -13.62
C PHE A 243 -6.89 -21.46 -14.38
#